data_AF-A0A2G6UEP8-F1
#
_entry.id   AF-A0A2G6UEP8-F1
#
_cell.length_a   1.000
_cell.length_b   1.000
_cell.length_c   1.000
_cell.angle_alpha   90.00
_cell.angle_beta   90.00
_cell.angle_gamma   90.00
#
_symmetry.space_group_name_H-M   'P 1'
#
loop_
_entity.id
_entity.type
_entity.pdbx_description
1 polymer ?
#
loop_
_entity_poly.entity_id
_entity_poly.type
_entity_poly.pdbx_seq_one_letter_code
_entity_poly.pdbx_strand_id
1 'polypeptide(L)'
;MKNIQLLCKSCSIKLTEVLHVVSESKIKWEYEQDILGEKEAVISMHLDTMYILTNLDDEELINHPDCNRFSGCCGSSGSNGVNRLCKNGHEVATETSDCCTSLYLSFSSDHVIIKEIP
;
A
#
# COMPACT_ATOMS: atom_id res chain seq x y z
N MET A 1 0.33 -18.50 -10.25
CA MET A 1 0.43 -17.08 -9.85
C MET A 1 -0.92 -16.70 -9.28
N LYS A 2 -0.96 -16.00 -8.16
CA LYS A 2 -2.19 -15.73 -7.42
C LYS A 2 -2.64 -14.30 -7.70
N ASN A 3 -3.87 -14.11 -8.17
CA ASN A 3 -4.44 -12.78 -8.36
C ASN A 3 -5.27 -12.41 -7.13
N ILE A 4 -5.13 -11.18 -6.65
CA ILE A 4 -5.85 -10.68 -5.50
C ILE A 4 -6.45 -9.30 -5.77
N GLN A 5 -7.45 -8.93 -5.00
CA GLN A 5 -7.98 -7.57 -4.93
C GLN A 5 -8.11 -7.19 -3.46
N LEU A 6 -7.68 -5.98 -3.11
CA LEU A 6 -7.80 -5.47 -1.75
C LEU A 6 -9.13 -4.73 -1.58
N LEU A 7 -9.82 -5.04 -0.48
CA LEU A 7 -11.04 -4.37 -0.05
C LEU A 7 -10.81 -3.72 1.31
N CYS A 8 -11.47 -2.58 1.56
CA CYS A 8 -11.47 -1.99 2.90
C CYS A 8 -12.14 -2.94 3.90
N LYS A 9 -11.50 -3.22 5.04
CA LYS A 9 -12.06 -4.10 6.06
C LYS A 9 -13.30 -3.50 6.73
N SER A 10 -13.36 -2.17 6.86
CA SER A 10 -14.45 -1.48 7.55
C SER A 10 -15.71 -1.31 6.71
N CYS A 11 -15.58 -1.12 5.39
CA CYS A 11 -16.73 -0.83 4.51
C CYS A 11 -16.77 -1.61 3.19
N SER A 12 -15.84 -2.55 2.98
CA SER A 12 -15.79 -3.47 1.84
C SER A 12 -15.68 -2.84 0.44
N ILE A 13 -15.41 -1.53 0.35
CA ILE A 13 -15.15 -0.88 -0.94
C ILE A 13 -13.83 -1.40 -1.53
N LYS A 14 -13.79 -1.49 -2.86
CA LYS A 14 -12.58 -1.79 -3.61
C LYS A 14 -11.50 -0.74 -3.34
N LEU A 15 -10.28 -1.20 -3.03
CA LEU A 15 -9.11 -0.33 -2.82
C LEU A 15 -8.14 -0.37 -4.00
N THR A 16 -8.06 -1.51 -4.68
CA THR A 16 -7.11 -1.73 -5.78
C THR A 16 -7.81 -2.38 -6.95
N GLU A 17 -7.21 -2.24 -8.13
CA GLU A 17 -7.44 -3.18 -9.22
C GLU A 17 -6.95 -4.59 -8.84
N VAL A 18 -7.10 -5.54 -9.76
CA VAL A 18 -6.55 -6.88 -9.58
C VAL A 18 -5.03 -6.81 -9.60
N LEU A 19 -4.42 -7.30 -8.52
CA LEU A 19 -2.98 -7.37 -8.32
C LEU A 19 -2.48 -8.79 -8.53
N HIS A 20 -1.32 -8.91 -9.15
CA HIS A 20 -0.58 -10.14 -9.37
C HIS A 20 0.43 -10.34 -8.24
N VAL A 21 0.21 -11.37 -7.41
CA VAL A 21 1.14 -11.68 -6.32
C VAL A 21 2.42 -12.28 -6.88
N VAL A 22 3.55 -11.63 -6.58
CA VAL A 22 4.91 -12.01 -6.98
C VAL A 22 5.75 -12.36 -5.74
N SER A 23 6.93 -12.93 -5.97
CA SER A 23 7.90 -13.25 -4.92
C SER A 23 8.48 -11.96 -4.31
N GLU A 24 8.73 -11.95 -3.00
CA GLU A 24 9.48 -10.89 -2.29
C GLU A 24 10.82 -10.57 -2.97
N SER A 25 11.47 -11.57 -3.58
CA SER A 25 12.74 -11.40 -4.30
C SER A 25 12.66 -10.45 -5.51
N LYS A 26 11.45 -10.06 -5.95
CA LYS A 26 11.25 -9.09 -7.03
C LYS A 26 11.35 -7.64 -6.55
N ILE A 27 11.24 -7.40 -5.24
CA ILE A 27 11.30 -6.06 -4.67
C ILE A 27 12.65 -5.40 -4.97
N LYS A 28 12.60 -4.15 -5.44
CA LYS A 28 13.77 -3.30 -5.63
C LYS A 28 13.74 -2.13 -4.66
N TRP A 29 14.69 -2.11 -3.74
CA TRP A 29 14.85 -1.01 -2.78
C TRP A 29 15.80 0.04 -3.36
N GLU A 30 15.31 0.82 -4.33
CA GLU A 30 16.03 1.93 -4.93
C GLU A 30 15.34 3.25 -4.57
N TYR A 31 16.12 4.32 -4.38
CA TYR A 31 15.54 5.63 -4.07
C TYR A 31 14.77 6.19 -5.27
N GLU A 32 13.65 6.86 -4.99
CA GLU A 32 12.81 7.53 -5.99
C GLU A 32 12.24 6.59 -7.06
N GLN A 33 12.22 5.28 -6.79
CA GLN A 33 11.68 4.27 -7.70
C GLN A 33 10.65 3.39 -7.01
N ASP A 34 9.64 2.97 -7.77
CA ASP A 34 8.67 1.99 -7.33
C ASP A 34 9.35 0.67 -6.97
N ILE A 35 8.96 0.11 -5.83
CA ILE A 35 9.53 -1.17 -5.36
C ILE A 35 9.14 -2.36 -6.23
N LEU A 36 8.07 -2.23 -7.00
CA LEU A 36 7.41 -3.27 -7.78
C LEU A 36 6.86 -2.68 -9.09
N GLY A 37 6.56 -3.54 -10.06
CA GLY A 37 5.88 -3.09 -11.28
C GLY A 37 4.40 -2.78 -11.05
N GLU A 38 3.76 -2.16 -12.04
CA GLU A 38 2.31 -1.92 -12.03
C GLU A 38 1.52 -3.21 -11.77
N LYS A 39 0.50 -3.11 -10.91
CA LYS A 39 -0.40 -4.21 -10.55
C LYS A 39 0.32 -5.42 -9.95
N GLU A 40 1.53 -5.25 -9.43
CA GLU A 40 2.22 -6.31 -8.70
C GLU A 40 2.06 -6.11 -7.20
N ALA A 41 1.97 -7.22 -6.48
CA ALA A 41 1.88 -7.21 -5.03
C ALA A 41 2.82 -8.24 -4.43
N VAL A 42 3.37 -7.89 -3.28
CA VAL A 42 4.09 -8.83 -2.43
C VAL A 42 3.36 -8.93 -1.11
N ILE A 43 3.16 -10.15 -0.64
CA ILE A 43 2.61 -10.42 0.69
C ILE A 43 3.78 -10.77 1.61
N SER A 44 4.00 -9.96 2.64
CA SER A 44 5.06 -10.15 3.62
C SER A 44 4.50 -10.20 5.03
N MET A 45 5.25 -10.76 5.98
CA MET A 45 4.84 -10.89 7.37
C MET A 45 5.86 -10.20 8.28
N HIS A 46 5.37 -9.32 9.14
CA HIS A 46 6.21 -8.59 10.10
C HIS A 46 5.52 -8.54 11.46
N LEU A 47 6.18 -9.10 12.48
CA LEU A 47 5.71 -9.12 13.88
C LEU A 47 4.23 -9.57 13.99
N ASP A 48 3.91 -10.71 13.38
CA ASP A 48 2.56 -11.32 13.34
C ASP A 48 1.49 -10.56 12.53
N THR A 49 1.81 -9.39 11.97
CA THR A 49 0.93 -8.67 11.04
C THR A 49 1.35 -8.96 9.60
N MET A 50 0.36 -9.23 8.74
CA MET A 50 0.59 -9.42 7.33
C MET A 50 0.46 -8.08 6.59
N TYR A 51 1.43 -7.80 5.72
CA TYR A 51 1.48 -6.61 4.90
C TYR A 51 1.41 -6.97 3.41
N ILE A 52 0.71 -6.14 2.65
CA ILE A 52 0.66 -6.21 1.20
C ILE A 52 1.37 -4.96 0.69
N LEU A 53 2.49 -5.15 -0.01
CA LEU A 53 3.27 -4.08 -0.61
C LEU A 53 2.97 -4.01 -2.11
N THR A 54 2.76 -2.81 -2.64
CA THR A 54 2.53 -2.54 -4.06
C THR A 54 3.36 -1.35 -4.53
N ASN A 55 3.38 -1.06 -5.84
CA ASN A 55 3.83 0.24 -6.33
C ASN A 55 2.93 1.38 -5.81
N LEU A 56 3.33 2.63 -6.04
CA LEU A 56 2.44 3.78 -5.86
C LEU A 56 1.37 3.77 -6.97
N ASP A 57 0.26 3.10 -6.70
CA ASP A 57 -0.94 3.16 -7.53
C ASP A 57 -2.00 3.98 -6.78
N ASP A 58 -2.25 5.20 -7.25
CA ASP A 58 -2.95 6.26 -6.48
C ASP A 58 -4.43 6.42 -6.90
N GLU A 59 -4.95 5.61 -7.82
CA GLU A 59 -6.20 5.95 -8.52
C GLU A 59 -7.46 5.99 -7.63
N GLU A 60 -7.45 5.38 -6.44
CA GLU A 60 -8.68 5.20 -5.65
C GLU A 60 -8.57 5.57 -4.16
N LEU A 61 -7.39 5.97 -3.66
CA LEU A 61 -7.17 6.33 -2.26
C LEU A 61 -7.21 7.85 -2.06
N ILE A 62 -7.55 8.28 -0.85
CA ILE A 62 -7.55 9.71 -0.47
C ILE A 62 -6.53 9.96 0.63
N ASN A 63 -6.00 11.18 0.69
CA ASN A 63 -5.07 11.58 1.75
C ASN A 63 -5.77 11.67 3.12
N HIS A 64 -5.06 11.23 4.15
CA HIS A 64 -5.45 11.47 5.52
C HIS A 64 -5.47 13.00 5.81
N PRO A 65 -6.52 13.54 6.46
CA PRO A 65 -6.67 14.98 6.68
C PRO A 65 -5.64 15.57 7.66
N ASP A 66 -5.13 14.77 8.59
CA ASP A 66 -3.99 15.15 9.43
C ASP A 66 -2.70 15.17 8.60
N CYS A 67 -2.22 16.38 8.30
CA CYS A 67 -0.99 16.60 7.54
C CYS A 67 0.26 16.04 8.23
N ASN A 68 0.24 15.83 9.54
CA ASN A 68 1.37 15.21 10.25
C ASN A 68 1.59 13.75 9.86
N ARG A 69 0.61 13.10 9.22
CA ARG A 69 0.76 11.76 8.63
C ARG A 69 1.67 11.74 7.38
N PHE A 70 1.92 12.90 6.80
CA PHE A 70 2.77 13.10 5.63
C PHE A 70 4.04 13.85 6.05
N SER A 71 4.96 13.12 6.67
CA SER A 71 6.32 13.61 6.96
C SER A 71 7.23 13.31 5.79
N GLY A 72 8.21 14.16 5.49
CA GLY A 72 9.21 13.92 4.43
C GLY A 72 9.60 15.22 3.74
N CYS A 73 10.58 15.16 2.83
CA CYS A 73 11.09 16.34 2.15
C CYS A 73 10.30 16.63 0.86
N CYS A 74 10.16 15.61 0.01
CA CYS A 74 9.53 15.71 -1.32
C CYS A 74 8.27 14.85 -1.45
N GLY A 75 7.95 14.06 -0.42
CA GLY A 75 6.81 13.15 -0.35
C GLY A 75 6.65 12.59 1.05
N SER A 76 5.92 11.48 1.20
CA SER A 76 5.74 10.82 2.50
C SER A 76 6.88 9.86 2.81
N SER A 77 7.48 9.93 3.99
CA SER A 77 8.44 8.95 4.50
C SER A 77 7.76 7.67 4.99
N GLY A 78 6.43 7.66 5.10
CA GLY A 78 5.64 6.53 5.63
C GLY A 78 5.83 6.29 7.14
N SER A 79 6.57 7.14 7.85
CA SER A 79 6.94 6.91 9.26
C SER A 79 5.86 7.29 10.27
N ASN A 80 4.87 8.09 9.87
CA ASN A 80 3.90 8.68 10.79
C ASN A 80 2.55 7.96 10.78
N GLY A 81 2.55 6.66 10.51
CA GLY A 81 1.37 5.78 10.50
C GLY A 81 0.59 5.84 9.18
N VAL A 82 -0.65 5.34 9.21
CA VAL A 82 -1.52 5.28 8.02
C VAL A 82 -1.82 6.69 7.52
N ASN A 83 -1.58 6.92 6.23
CA ASN A 83 -1.71 8.23 5.59
C ASN A 83 -2.62 8.20 4.35
N ARG A 84 -3.00 7.02 3.86
CA ARG A 84 -3.99 6.84 2.80
C ARG A 84 -5.26 6.17 3.35
N LEU A 85 -6.39 6.76 2.97
CA LEU A 85 -7.73 6.31 3.34
C LEU A 85 -8.47 5.76 2.11
N CYS A 86 -9.46 4.91 2.35
CA CYS A 86 -10.45 4.61 1.31
C CYS A 86 -11.37 5.83 1.08
N LYS A 87 -12.16 5.82 -0.01
CA LYS A 87 -13.12 6.90 -0.33
C LYS A 87 -14.17 7.20 0.75
N ASN A 88 -14.38 6.26 1.69
CA ASN A 88 -15.27 6.45 2.85
C ASN A 88 -14.55 6.97 4.11
N GLY A 89 -13.25 7.28 4.02
CA GLY A 89 -12.47 7.89 5.11
C GLY A 89 -11.84 6.91 6.11
N HIS A 90 -11.87 5.60 5.86
CA HIS A 90 -11.18 4.62 6.72
C HIS A 90 -9.70 4.50 6.36
N GLU A 91 -8.83 4.46 7.37
CA GLU A 91 -7.40 4.16 7.28
C GLU A 91 -7.17 2.79 6.62
N VAL A 92 -6.40 2.75 5.52
CA VAL A 92 -6.16 1.50 4.75
C VAL A 92 -4.72 1.27 4.32
N ALA A 93 -3.93 2.31 4.09
CA ALA A 93 -2.55 2.14 3.60
C ALA A 93 -1.60 3.25 4.07
N THR A 94 -0.33 2.89 4.12
CA THR A 94 0.77 3.84 4.29
C THR A 94 1.49 3.98 2.97
N GLU A 95 1.46 5.19 2.41
CA GLU A 95 2.32 5.63 1.33
C GLU A 95 3.71 5.99 1.85
N THR A 96 4.72 5.43 1.18
CA THR A 96 6.11 5.89 1.22
C THR A 96 6.46 6.42 -0.17
N SER A 97 6.73 7.71 -0.28
CA SER A 97 6.94 8.47 -1.51
C SER A 97 8.01 9.58 -1.38
N ASP A 98 8.80 9.60 -0.30
CA ASP A 98 9.84 10.61 -0.10
C ASP A 98 11.08 10.35 -0.98
N CYS A 99 11.80 11.40 -1.36
CA CYS A 99 12.92 11.30 -2.31
C CYS A 99 14.10 10.48 -1.79
N CYS A 100 14.20 10.32 -0.47
CA CYS A 100 15.22 9.50 0.19
C CYS A 100 14.71 8.07 0.49
N THR A 101 13.59 7.67 -0.11
CA THR A 101 12.94 6.37 0.11
C THR A 101 12.62 5.70 -1.23
N SER A 102 12.33 4.40 -1.18
CA SER A 102 11.66 3.72 -2.29
C SER A 102 10.17 4.02 -2.26
N LEU A 103 9.54 3.94 -3.44
CA LEU A 103 8.15 4.35 -3.63
C LEU A 103 7.21 3.15 -3.53
N TYR A 104 6.25 3.17 -2.61
CA TYR A 104 5.29 2.08 -2.42
C TYR A 104 4.09 2.42 -1.55
N LEU A 105 3.04 1.63 -1.70
CA LEU A 105 1.95 1.54 -0.72
C LEU A 105 2.11 0.27 0.11
N SER A 106 1.86 0.39 1.40
CA SER A 106 1.81 -0.72 2.35
C SER A 106 0.43 -0.83 2.99
N PHE A 107 -0.24 -1.97 2.78
CA PHE A 107 -1.54 -2.27 3.38
C PHE A 107 -1.37 -3.32 4.47
N SER A 108 -1.77 -3.04 5.71
CA SER A 108 -1.83 -4.05 6.77
C SER A 108 -3.13 -4.86 6.69
N SER A 109 -3.06 -6.16 6.95
CA SER A 109 -4.22 -7.05 7.12
C SER A 109 -5.19 -6.62 8.23
N ASP A 110 -4.76 -5.70 9.10
CA ASP A 110 -5.63 -5.11 10.11
C ASP A 110 -6.67 -4.17 9.48
N HIS A 111 -6.38 -3.60 8.32
CA HIS A 111 -7.21 -2.60 7.65
C HIS A 111 -7.83 -3.08 6.33
N VAL A 112 -7.34 -4.17 5.74
CA VAL A 112 -7.82 -4.68 4.45
C VAL A 112 -8.23 -6.15 4.49
N ILE A 113 -9.10 -6.51 3.56
CA ILE A 113 -9.47 -7.89 3.23
C ILE A 113 -8.82 -8.23 1.89
N ILE A 114 -8.13 -9.37 1.83
CA ILE A 114 -7.62 -9.92 0.57
C ILE A 114 -8.67 -10.83 -0.03
N LYS A 115 -9.17 -10.45 -1.21
CA LYS A 115 -10.07 -11.26 -2.01
C LYS A 115 -9.27 -11.94 -3.12
N GLU A 116 -9.26 -13.27 -3.14
CA GLU A 116 -8.68 -14.02 -4.26
C GLU A 116 -9.56 -13.89 -5.50
N ILE A 117 -8.93 -13.64 -6.64
CA ILE A 117 -9.59 -13.54 -7.95
C ILE A 117 -9.14 -14.76 -8.77
N PRO A 118 -10.08 -15.61 -9.21
CA PRO A 118 -9.76 -16.79 -10.02
C PRO A 118 -9.22 -16.42 -11.41
#